data_AF-A0A7W4D4S3-F1
#
_entry.id   AF-A0A7W4D4S3-F1
#
_cell.length_a   1.000
_cell.length_b   1.000
_cell.length_c   1.000
_cell.angle_alpha   90.00
_cell.angle_beta   90.00
_cell.angle_gamma   90.00
#
_symmetry.space_group_name_H-M   'P 1'
#
loop_
_entity.id
_entity.type
_entity.pdbx_description
1 polymer ?
#
loop_
_entity_poly.entity_id
_entity_poly.type
_entity_poly.pdbx_seq_one_letter_code
_entity_poly.pdbx_strand_id
1 'polypeptide(L)'
;MEVRAVFELPMHVWVMCEALGETFPTGHGGLRFDVVLPKEHPPVGLPPDVLGLASRPDLADEEVVWVREYGAFIPDSLRPASALHRVGVTHVAGPTFDHISWFTPEHQLAECINNWFDDVRTWIEIVTGQDLDPHHRVYDAEVIGAGLTFIEPPEDGALGLTVTTPHVRPLRALELARVLGLVREGREPPLEEVLSRDARAAHRRNANRRAIIDAATAVEIALGRHVRGLDDQLPEAQRKRITERTALGDYIAIAEQSGLQFIIPIDRLRWLSHLRNDAAHRGAAPSNWDAGDAVQVMMDFLGAHGLFRRTGESETDGGEWVLAEPEVNNEAP
;
A
#
# COMPACT_ATOMS: atom_id res chain seq x y z
N MET A 1 29.40 -1.41 -13.57
CA MET A 1 27.99 -1.52 -14.02
C MET A 1 27.68 -0.25 -14.80
N GLU A 2 27.03 -0.33 -15.97
CA GLU A 2 26.69 0.84 -16.80
C GLU A 2 25.19 1.15 -16.64
N VAL A 3 24.85 2.42 -16.40
CA VAL A 3 23.44 2.87 -16.34
C VAL A 3 22.83 2.86 -17.73
N ARG A 4 21.66 2.22 -17.84
CA ARG A 4 20.86 2.19 -19.07
C ARG A 4 19.83 3.30 -19.09
N ALA A 5 19.20 3.59 -17.96
CA ALA A 5 18.21 4.65 -17.83
C ALA A 5 18.18 5.23 -16.41
N VAL A 6 17.60 6.42 -16.28
CA VAL A 6 17.16 6.99 -14.99
C VAL A 6 15.64 7.08 -15.06
N PHE A 7 14.98 6.58 -14.02
CA PHE A 7 13.54 6.69 -13.91
C PHE A 7 13.18 7.63 -12.75
N GLU A 8 12.43 8.68 -13.06
CA GLU A 8 11.84 9.58 -12.08
C GLU A 8 10.50 9.01 -11.64
N LEU A 9 10.39 8.74 -10.34
CA LEU A 9 9.22 8.11 -9.77
C LEU A 9 8.04 9.09 -9.81
N PRO A 10 6.86 8.69 -10.33
CA PRO A 10 5.67 9.54 -10.33
C PRO A 10 5.25 10.02 -8.94
N MET A 11 5.56 9.23 -7.91
CA MET A 11 5.38 9.53 -6.49
C MET A 11 6.61 9.13 -5.70
N HIS A 12 6.97 9.92 -4.69
CA HIS A 12 8.16 9.64 -3.90
C HIS A 12 7.90 8.48 -2.94
N VAL A 13 8.80 7.51 -2.95
CA VAL A 13 8.71 6.33 -2.09
C VAL A 13 9.61 6.54 -0.88
N TRP A 14 9.07 6.47 0.32
CA TRP A 14 9.90 6.56 1.51
C TRP A 14 10.59 5.25 1.82
N VAL A 15 11.90 5.33 1.99
CA VAL A 15 12.79 4.22 2.33
C VAL A 15 13.66 4.61 3.51
N MET A 16 14.05 3.62 4.32
CA MET A 16 15.06 3.80 5.35
C MET A 16 16.39 4.12 4.67
N CYS A 17 17.22 4.98 5.27
CA CYS A 17 18.51 5.34 4.67
C CYS A 17 19.43 4.13 4.44
N GLU A 18 19.28 3.05 5.21
CA GLU A 18 20.02 1.78 5.01
C GLU A 18 19.77 1.13 3.63
N ALA A 19 18.67 1.47 2.95
CA ALA A 19 18.39 0.97 1.60
C ALA A 19 19.15 1.77 0.53
N LEU A 20 19.62 2.98 0.84
CA LEU A 20 20.31 3.85 -0.10
C LEU A 20 21.68 3.28 -0.48
N GLY A 21 22.07 3.45 -1.74
CA GLY A 21 23.29 2.90 -2.32
C GLY A 21 23.21 1.42 -2.72
N GLU A 22 22.13 0.73 -2.36
CA GLU A 22 21.92 -0.68 -2.70
C GLU A 22 21.40 -0.88 -4.14
N THR A 23 21.54 -2.10 -4.64
CA THR A 23 21.03 -2.53 -5.94
C THR A 23 20.08 -3.71 -5.76
N PHE A 24 18.89 -3.61 -6.34
CA PHE A 24 17.84 -4.63 -6.19
C PHE A 24 17.42 -5.18 -7.56
N PRO A 25 17.44 -6.51 -7.75
CA PRO A 25 16.96 -7.11 -8.98
C PRO A 25 15.43 -7.10 -9.04
N THR A 26 14.87 -6.75 -10.19
CA THR A 26 13.42 -6.70 -10.42
C THR A 26 13.06 -7.08 -11.88
N GLY A 27 11.82 -6.83 -12.30
CA GLY A 27 11.36 -7.10 -13.66
C GLY A 27 9.85 -6.89 -13.82
N HIS A 28 9.37 -6.99 -15.05
CA HIS A 28 7.94 -6.94 -15.39
C HIS A 28 7.68 -7.65 -16.73
N GLY A 29 6.65 -8.48 -16.83
CA GLY A 29 6.21 -9.09 -18.10
C GLY A 29 7.28 -9.91 -18.85
N GLY A 30 8.28 -10.46 -18.14
CA GLY A 30 9.41 -11.21 -18.71
C GLY A 30 10.69 -10.38 -18.92
N LEU A 31 10.61 -9.05 -18.85
CA LEU A 31 11.76 -8.16 -18.78
C LEU A 31 12.39 -8.25 -17.37
N ARG A 32 13.72 -8.27 -17.30
CA ARG A 32 14.51 -8.25 -16.06
C ARG A 32 15.47 -7.08 -16.09
N PHE A 33 15.64 -6.42 -14.96
CA PHE A 33 16.59 -5.32 -14.78
C PHE A 33 16.88 -5.12 -13.30
N ASP A 34 17.94 -4.38 -12.99
CA ASP A 34 18.24 -3.98 -11.63
C ASP A 34 17.90 -2.51 -11.43
N VAL A 35 17.38 -2.21 -10.24
CA VAL A 35 17.14 -0.85 -9.76
C VAL A 35 18.25 -0.49 -8.78
N VAL A 36 18.96 0.60 -9.06
CA VAL A 36 20.05 1.10 -8.22
C VAL A 36 19.58 2.34 -7.49
N LEU A 37 19.64 2.30 -6.16
CA LEU A 37 19.24 3.41 -5.31
C LEU A 37 20.36 4.44 -5.16
N PRO A 38 20.04 5.74 -5.05
CA PRO A 38 21.02 6.80 -4.85
C PRO A 38 21.75 6.63 -3.53
N LYS A 39 22.93 7.24 -3.40
CA LYS A 39 23.72 7.20 -2.17
C LYS A 39 23.11 8.10 -1.10
N GLU A 40 23.24 7.68 0.15
CA GLU A 40 22.94 8.54 1.29
C GLU A 40 23.89 9.74 1.31
N HIS A 41 23.31 10.94 1.25
CA HIS A 41 24.03 12.20 1.46
C HIS A 41 23.04 13.26 1.96
N PRO A 42 23.13 13.74 3.21
CA PRO A 42 22.24 14.79 3.69
C PRO A 42 22.61 16.15 3.09
N PRO A 43 21.65 17.03 2.75
CA PRO A 43 20.19 16.88 2.85
C PRO A 43 19.53 16.29 1.58
N VAL A 44 20.31 16.11 0.51
CA VAL A 44 19.88 15.60 -0.79
C VAL A 44 20.86 14.51 -1.20
N GLY A 45 20.38 13.28 -1.37
CA GLY A 45 21.25 12.15 -1.68
C GLY A 45 21.91 12.30 -3.04
N LEU A 46 23.06 11.65 -3.19
CA LEU A 46 23.87 11.73 -4.40
C LEU A 46 23.42 10.68 -5.43
N PRO A 47 23.68 10.91 -6.73
CA PRO A 47 23.48 9.89 -7.74
C PRO A 47 24.17 8.56 -7.36
N PRO A 48 23.62 7.41 -7.77
CA PRO A 48 24.23 6.11 -7.52
C PRO A 48 25.61 5.98 -8.20
N ASP A 49 26.51 5.18 -7.60
CA ASP A 49 27.89 4.97 -8.10
C ASP A 49 27.95 4.05 -9.31
N VAL A 50 27.38 4.49 -10.42
CA VAL A 50 27.25 3.66 -11.61
C VAL A 50 27.81 4.39 -12.82
N LEU A 51 28.58 3.66 -13.62
CA LEU A 51 29.28 4.19 -14.78
C LEU A 51 28.24 4.73 -15.78
N GLY A 52 28.44 5.95 -16.25
CA GLY A 52 27.51 6.65 -17.16
C GLY A 52 26.68 7.77 -16.52
N LEU A 53 26.46 7.75 -15.20
CA LEU A 53 25.79 8.86 -14.49
C LEU A 53 26.73 10.02 -14.17
N ALA A 54 27.89 9.72 -13.58
CA ALA A 54 28.88 10.74 -13.22
C ALA A 54 29.43 11.53 -14.42
N SER A 55 29.30 10.98 -15.63
CA SER A 55 29.73 11.60 -16.89
C SER A 55 28.65 12.46 -17.55
N ARG A 56 27.45 12.55 -16.95
CA ARG A 56 26.30 13.33 -17.46
C ARG A 56 26.08 14.56 -16.57
N PRO A 57 26.54 15.75 -16.99
CA PRO A 57 26.46 16.96 -16.17
C PRO A 57 25.02 17.31 -15.77
N ASP A 58 24.06 17.00 -16.64
CA ASP A 58 22.62 17.18 -16.45
C ASP A 58 22.00 16.29 -15.36
N LEU A 59 22.70 15.23 -14.94
CA LEU A 59 22.26 14.29 -13.90
C LEU A 59 23.14 14.33 -12.64
N ALA A 60 24.27 15.01 -12.73
CA ALA A 60 25.24 15.19 -11.66
C ALA A 60 25.21 16.61 -11.04
N ASP A 61 24.33 17.49 -11.55
CA ASP A 61 24.10 18.81 -10.98
C ASP A 61 23.52 18.71 -9.56
N GLU A 62 23.91 19.63 -8.68
CA GLU A 62 23.42 19.72 -7.30
C GLU A 62 21.90 20.02 -7.25
N GLU A 63 21.34 20.53 -8.36
CA GLU A 63 19.90 20.74 -8.51
C GLU A 63 19.11 19.43 -8.78
N VAL A 64 19.79 18.34 -9.16
CA VAL A 64 19.14 17.05 -9.44
C VAL A 64 18.87 16.29 -8.14
N VAL A 65 17.61 16.33 -7.72
CA VAL A 65 17.17 15.66 -6.49
C VAL A 65 17.01 14.16 -6.70
N TRP A 66 17.86 13.34 -6.08
CA TRP A 66 17.74 11.87 -6.13
C TRP A 66 16.91 11.30 -4.98
N VAL A 67 17.14 11.83 -3.78
CA VAL A 67 16.29 11.66 -2.59
C VAL A 67 16.16 13.00 -1.90
N ARG A 68 15.07 13.20 -1.16
CA ARG A 68 14.86 14.40 -0.37
C ARG A 68 14.14 14.09 0.92
N GLU A 69 14.59 14.71 2.00
CA GLU A 69 13.82 14.75 3.24
C GLU A 69 12.70 15.79 3.11
N TYR A 70 11.47 15.34 3.29
CA TYR A 70 10.28 16.19 3.40
C TYR A 70 9.81 16.26 4.85
N GLY A 71 8.95 17.24 5.15
CA GLY A 71 8.17 17.23 6.38
C GLY A 71 7.20 16.04 6.37
N ALA A 72 7.56 14.97 7.07
CA ALA A 72 6.73 13.81 7.32
C ALA A 72 6.85 13.39 8.79
N PHE A 73 5.78 12.83 9.33
CA PHE A 73 5.86 12.13 10.59
C PHE A 73 6.40 10.73 10.33
N ILE A 74 7.59 10.46 10.84
CA ILE A 74 8.24 9.14 10.81
C ILE A 74 8.56 8.78 12.26
N PRO A 75 8.13 7.60 12.74
CA PRO A 75 8.51 7.06 14.04
C PRO A 75 10.01 7.14 14.30
N ASP A 76 10.42 7.47 15.52
CA ASP A 76 11.84 7.55 15.89
C ASP A 76 12.56 6.21 15.66
N SER A 77 11.85 5.10 15.84
CA SER A 77 12.33 3.73 15.58
C SER A 77 12.60 3.45 14.09
N LEU A 78 12.06 4.28 13.19
CA LEU A 78 12.16 4.18 11.73
C LEU A 78 12.90 5.38 11.12
N ARG A 79 13.76 6.04 11.91
CA ARG A 79 14.71 7.06 11.43
C ARG A 79 16.13 6.50 11.42
N PRO A 80 17.01 6.99 10.51
CA PRO A 80 16.75 7.97 9.46
C PRO A 80 16.08 7.35 8.21
N ALA A 81 15.30 8.16 7.50
CA ALA A 81 14.59 7.77 6.29
C ALA A 81 14.47 8.94 5.30
N SER A 82 14.35 8.63 4.01
CA SER A 82 14.32 9.63 2.94
C SER A 82 13.31 9.25 1.85
N ALA A 83 12.78 10.27 1.16
CA ALA A 83 11.86 10.04 0.06
C ALA A 83 12.65 9.92 -1.25
N LEU A 84 12.52 8.77 -1.91
CA LEU A 84 13.15 8.45 -3.18
C LEU A 84 12.45 9.16 -4.33
N HIS A 85 13.22 9.89 -5.15
CA HIS A 85 12.72 10.57 -6.35
C HIS A 85 13.10 9.85 -7.62
N ARG A 86 14.35 9.38 -7.68
CA ARG A 86 14.94 8.84 -8.89
C ARG A 86 15.68 7.56 -8.57
N VAL A 87 15.63 6.65 -9.53
CA VAL A 87 16.40 5.41 -9.49
C VAL A 87 17.19 5.23 -10.77
N GLY A 88 18.38 4.63 -10.65
CA GLY A 88 19.11 4.14 -11.80
C GLY A 88 18.54 2.78 -12.23
N VAL A 89 18.54 2.52 -13.54
CA VAL A 89 18.18 1.21 -14.10
C VAL A 89 19.39 0.64 -14.84
N THR A 90 19.75 -0.59 -14.53
CA THR A 90 20.92 -1.30 -15.08
C THR A 90 20.54 -2.73 -15.47
N HIS A 91 21.46 -3.43 -16.16
CA HIS A 91 21.33 -4.84 -16.53
C HIS A 91 19.99 -5.24 -17.19
N VAL A 92 19.47 -4.37 -18.05
CA VAL A 92 18.22 -4.62 -18.77
C VAL A 92 18.39 -5.81 -19.71
N ALA A 93 17.58 -6.84 -19.52
CA ALA A 93 17.56 -8.07 -20.31
C ALA A 93 16.12 -8.54 -20.50
N GLY A 94 15.75 -8.91 -21.72
CA GLY A 94 14.39 -9.31 -22.07
C GLY A 94 14.34 -10.24 -23.27
N PRO A 95 13.14 -10.74 -23.62
CA PRO A 95 12.95 -11.50 -24.84
C PRO A 95 13.36 -10.67 -26.07
N THR A 96 13.91 -11.35 -27.07
CA THR A 96 14.17 -10.77 -28.39
C THR A 96 13.28 -11.46 -29.40
N PHE A 97 12.79 -10.70 -30.37
CA PHE A 97 11.83 -11.19 -31.35
C PHE A 97 12.41 -11.00 -32.75
N ASP A 98 12.76 -12.12 -33.41
CA ASP A 98 13.39 -12.09 -34.74
C ASP A 98 12.57 -11.33 -35.79
N HIS A 99 11.24 -11.32 -35.63
CA HIS A 99 10.30 -10.67 -36.54
C HIS A 99 10.03 -9.19 -36.19
N ILE A 100 10.54 -8.68 -35.07
CA ILE A 100 10.35 -7.29 -34.62
C ILE A 100 11.68 -6.73 -34.12
N SER A 101 12.59 -6.43 -35.05
CA SER A 101 13.96 -6.00 -34.74
C SER A 101 14.07 -4.67 -33.96
N TRP A 102 13.01 -3.85 -33.95
CA TRP A 102 12.96 -2.60 -33.18
C TRP A 102 12.55 -2.81 -31.72
N PHE A 103 11.97 -3.97 -31.36
CA PHE A 103 11.44 -4.23 -30.02
C PHE A 103 12.53 -4.78 -29.08
N THR A 104 13.60 -3.99 -28.94
CA THR A 104 14.75 -4.32 -28.08
C THR A 104 14.36 -4.26 -26.60
N PRO A 105 15.18 -4.84 -25.68
CA PRO A 105 14.92 -4.74 -24.24
C PRO A 105 14.76 -3.29 -23.73
N GLU A 106 15.43 -2.31 -24.34
CA GLU A 106 15.29 -0.90 -23.99
C GLU A 106 13.92 -0.32 -24.40
N HIS A 107 13.40 -0.72 -25.55
CA HIS A 107 12.05 -0.31 -25.98
C HIS A 107 10.99 -0.96 -25.08
N GLN A 108 11.17 -2.23 -24.75
CA GLN A 108 10.32 -2.94 -23.78
C GLN A 108 10.33 -2.25 -22.41
N LEU A 109 11.51 -1.83 -21.93
CA LEU A 109 11.64 -1.07 -20.69
C LEU A 109 10.84 0.23 -20.74
N ALA A 110 10.96 1.00 -21.83
CA ALA A 110 10.24 2.26 -22.00
C ALA A 110 8.71 2.07 -22.00
N GLU A 111 8.21 0.98 -22.58
CA GLU A 111 6.77 0.66 -22.58
C GLU A 111 6.28 0.16 -21.22
N CYS A 112 7.08 -0.59 -20.48
CA CYS A 112 6.62 -1.26 -19.26
C CYS A 112 6.95 -0.56 -17.94
N ILE A 113 7.86 0.43 -17.92
CA ILE A 113 8.35 1.01 -16.66
C ILE A 113 7.25 1.65 -15.81
N ASN A 114 6.21 2.22 -16.43
CA ASN A 114 5.07 2.77 -15.69
C ASN A 114 4.22 1.66 -15.06
N ASN A 115 3.93 0.58 -15.79
CA ASN A 115 3.19 -0.56 -15.26
C ASN A 115 3.98 -1.26 -14.14
N TRP A 116 5.29 -1.42 -14.33
CA TRP A 116 6.19 -1.88 -13.26
C TRP A 116 6.08 -1.01 -12.02
N PHE A 117 6.09 0.32 -12.17
CA PHE A 117 5.93 1.22 -11.04
C PHE A 117 4.55 1.10 -10.39
N ASP A 118 3.47 0.93 -11.16
CA ASP A 118 2.12 0.74 -10.62
C ASP A 118 2.01 -0.53 -9.75
N ASP A 119 2.68 -1.61 -10.15
CA ASP A 119 2.75 -2.87 -9.39
C ASP A 119 3.60 -2.71 -8.13
N VAL A 120 4.79 -2.11 -8.26
CA VAL A 120 5.66 -1.79 -7.12
C VAL A 120 4.90 -0.92 -6.13
N ARG A 121 4.31 0.17 -6.60
CA ARG A 121 3.49 1.08 -5.81
C ARG A 121 2.42 0.31 -5.04
N THR A 122 1.62 -0.50 -5.73
CA THR A 122 0.53 -1.26 -5.11
C THR A 122 1.02 -2.10 -3.93
N TRP A 123 2.12 -2.82 -4.12
CA TRP A 123 2.75 -3.58 -3.05
C TRP A 123 3.27 -2.69 -1.91
N ILE A 124 3.91 -1.56 -2.22
CA ILE A 124 4.41 -0.62 -1.21
C ILE A 124 3.27 -0.05 -0.38
N GLU A 125 2.18 0.41 -1.01
CA GLU A 125 1.01 0.96 -0.31
C GLU A 125 0.34 -0.10 0.58
N ILE A 126 0.31 -1.36 0.14
CA ILE A 126 -0.10 -2.49 0.99
C ILE A 126 0.86 -2.64 2.17
N VAL A 127 2.17 -2.68 1.95
CA VAL A 127 3.18 -2.97 3.00
C VAL A 127 3.48 -1.79 3.92
N THR A 128 3.13 -0.57 3.55
CA THR A 128 3.52 0.60 4.37
C THR A 128 2.33 1.48 4.73
N GLY A 129 1.24 1.40 3.98
CA GLY A 129 0.16 2.37 4.06
C GLY A 129 0.49 3.74 3.49
N GLN A 130 1.68 3.94 2.91
CA GLN A 130 2.01 5.15 2.15
C GLN A 130 0.92 5.39 1.10
N ASP A 131 0.61 6.67 0.85
CA ASP A 131 -0.31 7.08 -0.20
C ASP A 131 0.49 7.51 -1.42
N LEU A 132 0.57 6.64 -2.41
CA LEU A 132 1.43 6.80 -3.58
C LEU A 132 0.60 6.95 -4.86
N ASP A 133 -0.67 7.33 -4.76
CA ASP A 133 -1.51 7.66 -5.92
C ASP A 133 -1.09 9.03 -6.52
N PRO A 134 -0.50 9.05 -7.73
CA PRO A 134 -0.10 10.30 -8.38
C PRO A 134 -1.28 11.18 -8.77
N HIS A 135 -2.49 10.61 -8.92
CA HIS A 135 -3.67 11.33 -9.39
C HIS A 135 -4.45 12.00 -8.25
N HIS A 136 -4.26 11.55 -7.01
CA HIS A 136 -5.00 12.05 -5.86
C HIS A 136 -4.07 12.25 -4.67
N ARG A 137 -3.15 13.20 -4.79
CA ARG A 137 -2.23 13.57 -3.70
C ARG A 137 -3.03 14.18 -2.55
N VAL A 138 -3.00 13.54 -1.38
CA VAL A 138 -3.59 14.07 -0.15
C VAL A 138 -2.54 14.95 0.53
N TYR A 139 -2.56 16.25 0.22
CA TYR A 139 -1.89 17.27 1.01
C TYR A 139 -2.98 18.23 1.48
N ASP A 140 -3.58 17.95 2.63
CA ASP A 140 -4.64 18.82 3.14
C ASP A 140 -3.98 20.01 3.82
N ALA A 141 -4.07 21.16 3.16
CA ALA A 141 -3.89 22.47 3.75
C ALA A 141 -5.28 23.10 3.89
N GLU A 142 -5.86 22.99 5.09
CA GLU A 142 -7.17 23.55 5.39
C GLU A 142 -7.03 24.84 6.21
N VAL A 143 -7.72 25.89 5.78
CA VAL A 143 -7.82 27.13 6.52
C VAL A 143 -8.97 26.99 7.52
N ILE A 144 -8.66 26.89 8.82
CA ILE A 144 -9.68 26.76 9.87
C ILE A 144 -10.47 28.07 9.95
N GLY A 145 -11.80 27.94 9.91
CA GLY A 145 -12.69 29.10 9.98
C GLY A 145 -12.76 29.89 8.67
N ALA A 146 -12.32 29.31 7.54
CA ALA A 146 -12.53 29.93 6.24
C ALA A 146 -14.03 30.22 6.00
N GLY A 147 -14.37 31.49 5.79
CA GLY A 147 -15.75 31.94 5.60
C GLY A 147 -16.57 32.05 6.89
N LEU A 148 -15.98 31.84 8.07
CA LEU A 148 -16.61 32.13 9.36
C LEU A 148 -16.35 33.59 9.74
N THR A 149 -17.39 34.31 10.15
CA THR A 149 -17.30 35.67 10.68
C THR A 149 -17.86 35.68 12.09
N PHE A 150 -17.06 36.06 13.07
CA PHE A 150 -17.54 36.21 14.44
C PHE A 150 -18.26 37.55 14.59
N ILE A 151 -19.43 37.53 15.23
CA ILE A 151 -20.23 38.74 15.47
C ILE A 151 -19.72 39.46 16.71
N GLU A 152 -19.52 38.74 17.82
CA GLU A 152 -18.96 39.28 19.07
C GLU A 152 -18.16 38.20 19.83
N PRO A 153 -16.87 38.45 20.15
CA PRO A 153 -16.07 39.57 19.68
C PRO A 153 -15.85 39.47 18.15
N PRO A 154 -15.89 40.58 17.40
CA PRO A 154 -15.61 40.55 15.97
C PRO A 154 -14.16 40.12 15.75
N GLU A 155 -14.00 39.03 15.02
CA GLU A 155 -12.71 38.46 14.66
C GLU A 155 -12.71 38.23 13.15
N ASP A 156 -11.81 38.94 12.46
CA ASP A 156 -11.64 38.88 11.02
C ASP A 156 -10.36 38.08 10.70
N GLY A 157 -10.51 36.93 10.06
CA GLY A 157 -9.38 36.15 9.55
C GLY A 157 -9.58 34.64 9.65
N ALA A 158 -8.68 33.91 9.01
CA ALA A 158 -8.50 32.50 9.28
C ALA A 158 -8.08 32.31 10.74
N LEU A 159 -8.77 31.43 11.47
CA LEU A 159 -8.42 31.09 12.85
C LEU A 159 -7.14 30.25 12.93
N GLY A 160 -6.76 29.64 11.82
CA GLY A 160 -5.54 28.86 11.71
C GLY A 160 -5.37 28.23 10.34
N LEU A 161 -4.24 27.56 10.17
CA LEU A 161 -3.95 26.71 9.04
C LEU A 161 -3.62 25.32 9.59
N THR A 162 -4.37 24.32 9.17
CA THR A 162 -4.02 22.92 9.37
C THR A 162 -3.30 22.45 8.13
N VAL A 163 -2.03 22.10 8.25
CA VAL A 163 -1.31 21.35 7.21
C VAL A 163 -1.10 19.94 7.73
N THR A 164 -1.65 18.95 7.03
CA THR A 164 -1.38 17.55 7.35
C THR A 164 -0.04 17.15 6.75
N THR A 165 0.90 16.74 7.61
CA THR A 165 2.11 16.03 7.15
C THR A 165 1.80 14.54 7.08
N PRO A 166 2.20 13.84 6.02
CA PRO A 166 1.93 12.42 5.92
C PRO A 166 2.61 11.67 7.06
N HIS A 167 1.87 10.74 7.66
CA HIS A 167 2.44 9.70 8.51
C HIS A 167 3.01 8.62 7.63
N VAL A 168 4.30 8.38 7.75
CA VAL A 168 5.01 7.51 6.83
C VAL A 168 5.77 6.44 7.58
N ARG A 169 5.48 5.19 7.21
CA ARG A 169 6.35 4.06 7.46
C ARG A 169 7.27 3.84 6.25
N PRO A 170 8.56 4.20 6.35
CA PRO A 170 9.51 3.92 5.29
C PRO A 170 9.77 2.42 5.13
N LEU A 171 10.09 1.98 3.91
CA LEU A 171 10.51 0.60 3.65
C LEU A 171 11.95 0.37 4.12
N ARG A 172 12.18 -0.75 4.81
CA ARG A 172 13.52 -1.28 5.02
C ARG A 172 14.09 -1.88 3.74
N ALA A 173 15.41 -2.02 3.66
CA ALA A 173 16.07 -2.58 2.49
C ALA A 173 15.55 -3.98 2.12
N LEU A 174 15.35 -4.83 3.14
CA LEU A 174 14.81 -6.18 2.95
C LEU A 174 13.36 -6.19 2.46
N GLU A 175 12.52 -5.26 2.95
CA GLU A 175 11.12 -5.14 2.53
C GLU A 175 11.03 -4.66 1.08
N LEU A 176 11.86 -3.67 0.70
CA LEU A 176 11.96 -3.19 -0.67
C LEU A 176 12.42 -4.30 -1.62
N ALA A 177 13.47 -5.05 -1.25
CA ALA A 177 13.95 -6.18 -2.03
C ALA A 177 12.85 -7.22 -2.26
N ARG A 178 12.05 -7.52 -1.22
CA ARG A 178 10.94 -8.47 -1.31
C ARG A 178 9.82 -7.97 -2.21
N VAL A 179 9.42 -6.70 -2.11
CA VAL A 179 8.43 -6.09 -3.00
C VAL A 179 8.89 -6.17 -4.46
N LEU A 180 10.14 -5.77 -4.73
CA LEU A 180 10.71 -5.80 -6.08
C LEU A 180 10.83 -7.23 -6.64
N GLY A 181 11.07 -8.22 -5.77
CA GLY A 181 11.03 -9.64 -6.10
C GLY A 181 9.63 -10.13 -6.47
N LEU A 182 8.60 -9.76 -5.71
CA LEU A 182 7.20 -10.12 -6.00
C LEU A 182 6.75 -9.59 -7.36
N VAL A 183 7.08 -8.33 -7.68
CA VAL A 183 6.76 -7.72 -8.98
C VAL A 183 7.51 -8.41 -10.12
N ARG A 184 8.79 -8.73 -9.91
CA ARG A 184 9.59 -9.50 -10.89
C ARG A 184 8.98 -10.86 -11.20
N GLU A 185 8.40 -11.52 -10.21
CA GLU A 185 7.73 -12.81 -10.34
C GLU A 185 6.32 -12.69 -10.94
N GLY A 186 5.82 -11.48 -11.19
CA GLY A 186 4.46 -11.24 -11.67
C GLY A 186 3.41 -11.62 -10.61
N ARG A 187 3.77 -11.57 -9.32
CA ARG A 187 2.84 -11.88 -8.24
C ARG A 187 2.00 -10.66 -7.91
N GLU A 188 0.70 -10.80 -8.13
CA GLU A 188 -0.29 -9.83 -7.68
C GLU A 188 -0.54 -9.97 -6.16
N PRO A 189 -0.82 -8.86 -5.46
CA PRO A 189 -1.26 -8.93 -4.09
C PRO A 189 -2.66 -9.55 -3.97
N PRO A 190 -2.98 -10.22 -2.86
CA PRO A 190 -4.32 -10.73 -2.61
C PRO A 190 -5.36 -9.60 -2.64
N LEU A 191 -6.53 -9.91 -3.18
CA LEU A 191 -7.59 -8.91 -3.40
C LEU A 191 -8.02 -8.23 -2.09
N GLU A 192 -8.10 -8.95 -0.99
CA GLU A 192 -8.44 -8.38 0.32
C GLU A 192 -7.42 -7.33 0.81
N GLU A 193 -6.14 -7.47 0.46
CA GLU A 193 -5.11 -6.49 0.83
C GLU A 193 -5.18 -5.26 -0.09
N VAL A 194 -5.48 -5.47 -1.38
CA VAL A 194 -5.75 -4.39 -2.35
C VAL A 194 -6.98 -3.58 -1.90
N LEU A 195 -8.06 -4.24 -1.53
CA LEU A 195 -9.26 -3.60 -0.98
C LEU A 195 -8.96 -2.91 0.36
N SER A 196 -8.07 -3.47 1.18
CA SER A 196 -7.65 -2.83 2.43
C SER A 196 -6.88 -1.54 2.21
N ARG A 197 -5.97 -1.52 1.23
CA ARG A 197 -5.33 -0.30 0.75
C ARG A 197 -6.37 0.70 0.25
N ASP A 198 -7.26 0.29 -0.63
CA ASP A 198 -8.25 1.17 -1.25
C ASP A 198 -9.22 1.76 -0.22
N ALA A 199 -9.64 0.97 0.76
CA ALA A 199 -10.49 1.43 1.85
C ALA A 199 -9.83 2.55 2.67
N ARG A 200 -8.54 2.38 3.04
CA ARG A 200 -7.76 3.40 3.75
C ARG A 200 -7.58 4.66 2.90
N ALA A 201 -7.25 4.48 1.63
CA ALA A 201 -7.09 5.58 0.67
C ALA A 201 -8.40 6.36 0.49
N ALA A 202 -9.54 5.67 0.38
CA ALA A 202 -10.86 6.27 0.29
C ALA A 202 -11.25 7.02 1.56
N HIS A 203 -10.95 6.45 2.75
CA HIS A 203 -11.22 7.10 4.03
C HIS A 203 -10.44 8.40 4.19
N ARG A 204 -9.13 8.39 3.90
CA ARG A 204 -8.30 9.61 3.91
C ARG A 204 -8.84 10.71 2.98
N ARG A 205 -9.51 10.33 1.90
CA ARG A 205 -10.12 11.25 0.92
C ARG A 205 -11.58 11.60 1.23
N ASN A 206 -12.08 11.29 2.43
CA ASN A 206 -13.47 11.46 2.85
C ASN A 206 -14.50 10.74 1.95
N ALA A 207 -14.09 9.72 1.20
CA ALA A 207 -14.95 8.89 0.38
C ALA A 207 -15.58 7.75 1.20
N ASN A 208 -16.24 8.12 2.31
CA ASN A 208 -16.70 7.23 3.39
C ASN A 208 -17.47 6.00 2.89
N ARG A 209 -18.40 6.20 1.95
CA ARG A 209 -19.20 5.11 1.38
C ARG A 209 -18.34 4.07 0.69
N ARG A 210 -17.35 4.50 -0.11
CA ARG A 210 -16.40 3.61 -0.78
C ARG A 210 -15.51 2.91 0.23
N ALA A 211 -14.97 3.65 1.20
CA ALA A 211 -14.13 3.09 2.25
C ALA A 211 -14.82 1.93 3.00
N ILE A 212 -16.10 2.10 3.36
CA ILE A 212 -16.89 1.06 4.04
C ILE A 212 -17.13 -0.16 3.16
N ILE A 213 -17.44 0.05 1.88
CA ILE A 213 -17.70 -1.05 0.94
C ILE A 213 -16.42 -1.86 0.72
N ASP A 214 -15.30 -1.20 0.48
CA ASP A 214 -14.00 -1.85 0.26
C ASP A 214 -13.56 -2.59 1.53
N ALA A 215 -13.70 -1.96 2.70
CA ALA A 215 -13.36 -2.57 4.00
C ALA A 215 -14.18 -3.82 4.32
N ALA A 216 -15.50 -3.75 4.17
CA ALA A 216 -16.38 -4.89 4.40
C ALA A 216 -16.13 -6.02 3.38
N THR A 217 -15.80 -5.68 2.14
CA THR A 217 -15.50 -6.69 1.11
C THR A 217 -14.17 -7.38 1.39
N ALA A 218 -13.14 -6.66 1.87
CA ALA A 218 -11.89 -7.26 2.31
C ALA A 218 -12.12 -8.26 3.47
N VAL A 219 -12.93 -7.89 4.47
CA VAL A 219 -13.31 -8.78 5.57
C VAL A 219 -14.12 -9.98 5.07
N GLU A 220 -15.04 -9.80 4.12
CA GLU A 220 -15.82 -10.88 3.52
C GLU A 220 -14.92 -11.96 2.88
N ILE A 221 -13.92 -11.54 2.12
CA ILE A 221 -12.96 -12.44 1.47
C ILE A 221 -12.13 -13.18 2.53
N ALA A 222 -11.55 -12.46 3.48
CA ALA A 222 -10.69 -13.05 4.51
C ALA A 222 -11.46 -13.99 5.44
N LEU A 223 -12.64 -13.58 5.91
CA LEU A 223 -13.52 -14.41 6.74
C LEU A 223 -13.99 -15.64 5.96
N GLY A 224 -14.42 -15.47 4.71
CA GLY A 224 -14.86 -16.57 3.87
C GLY A 224 -13.75 -17.60 3.61
N ARG A 225 -12.50 -17.15 3.40
CA ARG A 225 -11.33 -18.03 3.30
C ARG A 225 -11.06 -18.75 4.62
N HIS A 226 -11.09 -18.04 5.75
CA HIS A 226 -10.85 -18.64 7.06
C HIS A 226 -11.91 -19.70 7.43
N VAL A 227 -13.19 -19.39 7.25
CA VAL A 227 -14.30 -20.32 7.52
C VAL A 227 -14.22 -21.55 6.61
N ARG A 228 -13.92 -21.39 5.32
CA ARG A 228 -13.70 -22.52 4.40
C ARG A 228 -12.50 -23.38 4.78
N GLY A 229 -11.43 -22.77 5.30
CA GLY A 229 -10.26 -23.50 5.80
C GLY A 229 -10.56 -24.38 7.02
N LEU A 230 -11.68 -24.12 7.70
CA LEU A 230 -12.16 -24.89 8.85
C LEU A 230 -13.32 -25.83 8.48
N ASP A 231 -13.59 -26.09 7.19
CA ASP A 231 -14.78 -26.82 6.75
C ASP A 231 -14.97 -28.16 7.49
N ASP A 232 -13.91 -28.96 7.66
CA ASP A 232 -13.98 -30.25 8.36
C ASP A 232 -14.37 -30.16 9.85
N GLN A 233 -14.22 -28.98 10.45
CA GLN A 233 -14.54 -28.71 11.86
C GLN A 233 -15.95 -28.14 12.04
N LEU A 234 -16.61 -27.76 10.95
CA LEU A 234 -17.95 -27.16 11.00
C LEU A 234 -19.03 -28.25 11.08
N PRO A 235 -20.14 -28.01 11.82
CA PRO A 235 -21.31 -28.87 11.77
C PRO A 235 -21.84 -29.03 10.34
N GLU A 236 -22.30 -30.22 9.96
CA GLU A 236 -22.75 -30.51 8.58
C GLU A 236 -23.80 -29.52 8.06
N ALA A 237 -24.71 -29.09 8.94
CA ALA A 237 -25.73 -28.09 8.61
C ALA A 237 -25.12 -26.74 8.17
N GLN A 238 -23.99 -26.34 8.76
CA GLN A 238 -23.30 -25.09 8.44
C GLN A 238 -22.45 -25.23 7.18
N ARG A 239 -21.77 -26.36 6.99
CA ARG A 239 -21.02 -26.65 5.76
C ARG A 239 -21.89 -26.50 4.51
N LYS A 240 -23.10 -27.05 4.55
CA LYS A 240 -24.07 -26.97 3.44
C LYS A 240 -24.50 -25.54 3.09
N ARG A 241 -24.27 -24.55 3.96
CA ARG A 241 -24.57 -23.13 3.71
C ARG A 241 -23.43 -22.41 2.98
N ILE A 242 -22.22 -22.99 2.96
CA ILE A 242 -21.07 -22.42 2.27
C ILE A 242 -21.18 -22.76 0.79
N THR A 243 -21.34 -21.72 -0.02
CA THR A 243 -21.47 -21.80 -1.48
C THR A 243 -20.62 -20.70 -2.12
N GLU A 244 -20.60 -20.65 -3.45
CA GLU A 244 -19.96 -19.56 -4.20
C GLU A 244 -20.64 -18.20 -3.99
N ARG A 245 -21.88 -18.16 -3.49
CA ARG A 245 -22.67 -16.94 -3.29
C ARG A 245 -22.80 -16.52 -1.84
N THR A 246 -22.09 -17.17 -0.93
CA THR A 246 -22.15 -16.86 0.51
C THR A 246 -21.59 -15.46 0.73
N ALA A 247 -22.42 -14.57 1.31
CA ALA A 247 -22.06 -13.18 1.58
C ALA A 247 -21.52 -13.00 3.01
N LEU A 248 -21.00 -11.81 3.33
CA LEU A 248 -20.45 -11.47 4.65
C LEU A 248 -21.39 -11.85 5.80
N GLY A 249 -22.67 -11.48 5.70
CA GLY A 249 -23.66 -11.79 6.73
C GLY A 249 -23.86 -13.28 6.96
N ASP A 250 -23.79 -14.09 5.90
CA ASP A 250 -23.90 -15.54 6.01
C ASP A 250 -22.67 -16.15 6.68
N TYR A 251 -21.47 -15.68 6.33
CA TYR A 251 -20.24 -16.11 6.98
C TYR A 251 -20.22 -15.78 8.47
N ILE A 252 -20.67 -14.58 8.85
CA ILE A 252 -20.78 -14.18 10.26
C ILE A 252 -21.75 -15.12 11.00
N ALA A 253 -22.92 -15.40 10.41
CA ALA A 253 -23.91 -16.29 11.00
C ALA A 253 -23.40 -17.74 11.13
N ILE A 254 -22.66 -18.24 10.12
CA ILE A 254 -22.03 -19.56 10.15
C ILE A 254 -21.01 -19.62 11.28
N ALA A 255 -20.13 -18.61 11.38
CA ALA A 255 -19.07 -18.58 12.37
C ALA A 255 -19.64 -18.53 13.80
N GLU A 256 -20.63 -17.69 14.04
CA GLU A 256 -21.31 -17.59 15.34
C GLU A 256 -21.99 -18.91 15.74
N GLN A 257 -22.79 -19.49 14.84
CA GLN A 257 -23.52 -20.73 15.13
C GLN A 257 -22.59 -21.95 15.28
N SER A 258 -21.37 -21.86 14.75
CA SER A 258 -20.33 -22.88 14.89
C SER A 258 -19.41 -22.61 16.09
N GLY A 259 -19.61 -21.52 16.84
CA GLY A 259 -18.81 -21.16 18.00
C GLY A 259 -17.38 -20.73 17.68
N LEU A 260 -17.09 -20.35 16.42
CA LEU A 260 -15.76 -19.88 16.02
C LEU A 260 -15.41 -18.59 16.77
N GLN A 261 -14.16 -18.50 17.20
CA GLN A 261 -13.62 -17.34 17.91
C GLN A 261 -12.71 -16.56 16.99
N PHE A 262 -12.89 -15.23 16.95
CA PHE A 262 -12.02 -14.31 16.23
C PHE A 262 -11.49 -13.25 17.18
N ILE A 263 -10.42 -12.56 16.77
CA ILE A 263 -9.93 -11.39 17.51
C ILE A 263 -10.99 -10.27 17.55
N ILE A 264 -11.83 -10.19 16.51
CA ILE A 264 -12.94 -9.23 16.41
C ILE A 264 -14.22 -9.86 16.94
N PRO A 265 -14.91 -9.20 17.90
CA PRO A 265 -16.22 -9.66 18.36
C PRO A 265 -17.23 -9.79 17.21
N ILE A 266 -18.05 -10.85 17.24
CA ILE A 266 -19.10 -11.10 16.23
C ILE A 266 -20.02 -9.89 16.04
N ASP A 267 -20.36 -9.18 17.12
CA ASP A 267 -21.23 -8.00 17.04
C ASP A 267 -20.60 -6.83 16.26
N ARG A 268 -19.26 -6.69 16.28
CA ARG A 268 -18.56 -5.70 15.43
C ARG A 268 -18.57 -6.12 13.97
N LEU A 269 -18.44 -7.41 13.67
CA LEU A 269 -18.58 -7.92 12.30
C LEU A 269 -20.01 -7.72 11.76
N ARG A 270 -21.04 -7.95 12.60
CA ARG A 270 -22.44 -7.68 12.25
C ARG A 270 -22.68 -6.19 11.98
N TRP A 271 -22.15 -5.33 12.84
CA TRP A 271 -22.22 -3.88 12.66
C TRP A 271 -21.62 -3.47 11.30
N LEU A 272 -20.43 -3.97 10.96
CA LEU A 272 -19.79 -3.72 9.67
C LEU A 272 -20.65 -4.21 8.49
N SER A 273 -21.24 -5.41 8.61
CA SER A 273 -22.14 -5.95 7.59
C SER A 273 -23.39 -5.09 7.40
N HIS A 274 -23.98 -4.58 8.48
CA HIS A 274 -25.14 -3.67 8.38
C HIS A 274 -24.74 -2.34 7.75
N LEU A 275 -23.62 -1.76 8.19
CA LEU A 275 -23.09 -0.50 7.67
C LEU A 275 -22.82 -0.60 6.16
N ARG A 276 -22.21 -1.69 5.69
CA ARG A 276 -22.02 -1.96 4.26
C ARG A 276 -23.35 -2.05 3.53
N ASN A 277 -24.33 -2.78 4.05
CA ASN A 277 -25.62 -2.94 3.39
C ASN A 277 -26.37 -1.60 3.27
N ASP A 278 -26.30 -0.76 4.30
CA ASP A 278 -26.89 0.59 4.29
C ASP A 278 -26.18 1.49 3.28
N ALA A 279 -24.85 1.47 3.27
CA ALA A 279 -24.03 2.19 2.30
C ALA A 279 -24.30 1.72 0.86
N ALA A 280 -24.31 0.42 0.60
CA ALA A 280 -24.45 -0.13 -0.75
C ALA A 280 -25.88 0.01 -1.29
N HIS A 281 -26.90 -0.36 -0.51
CA HIS A 281 -28.26 -0.56 -1.01
C HIS A 281 -29.24 0.54 -0.61
N ARG A 282 -29.05 1.21 0.52
CA ARG A 282 -30.01 2.22 1.03
C ARG A 282 -29.59 3.65 0.72
N GLY A 283 -28.41 3.84 0.13
CA GLY A 283 -27.87 5.17 -0.19
C GLY A 283 -27.62 6.01 1.07
N ALA A 284 -27.42 5.36 2.22
CA ALA A 284 -27.03 6.06 3.43
C ALA A 284 -25.69 6.80 3.19
N ALA A 285 -25.49 7.90 3.91
CA ALA A 285 -24.25 8.67 3.93
C ALA A 285 -23.58 8.47 5.29
N PRO A 286 -22.73 7.44 5.47
CA PRO A 286 -22.05 7.19 6.72
C PRO A 286 -21.11 8.34 7.10
N SER A 287 -20.95 8.54 8.40
CA SER A 287 -20.04 9.57 8.92
C SER A 287 -18.57 9.18 8.68
N ASN A 288 -17.67 10.17 8.81
CA ASN A 288 -16.23 9.89 8.74
C ASN A 288 -15.78 8.95 9.88
N TRP A 289 -16.43 9.05 11.04
CA TRP A 289 -16.20 8.15 12.17
C TRP A 289 -16.62 6.72 11.86
N ASP A 290 -17.80 6.51 11.25
CA ASP A 290 -18.25 5.17 10.85
C ASP A 290 -17.29 4.54 9.82
N ALA A 291 -16.79 5.34 8.88
CA ALA A 291 -15.80 4.88 7.91
C ALA A 291 -14.46 4.53 8.56
N GLY A 292 -13.98 5.36 9.49
CA GLY A 292 -12.76 5.08 10.26
C GLY A 292 -12.87 3.79 11.08
N ASP A 293 -13.97 3.60 11.80
CA ASP A 293 -14.25 2.38 12.56
C ASP A 293 -14.32 1.13 11.67
N ALA A 294 -14.92 1.25 10.48
CA ALA A 294 -15.01 0.16 9.53
C ALA A 294 -13.64 -0.24 8.97
N VAL A 295 -12.81 0.75 8.65
CA VAL A 295 -11.42 0.54 8.23
C VAL A 295 -10.61 -0.11 9.35
N GLN A 296 -10.79 0.31 10.61
CA GLN A 296 -10.10 -0.29 11.75
C GLN A 296 -10.50 -1.76 11.94
N VAL A 297 -11.80 -2.09 11.91
CA VAL A 297 -12.28 -3.48 12.00
C VAL A 297 -11.65 -4.36 10.93
N MET A 298 -11.56 -3.85 9.70
CA MET A 298 -10.88 -4.55 8.61
C MET A 298 -9.39 -4.74 8.90
N MET A 299 -8.68 -3.69 9.34
CA MET A 299 -7.26 -3.77 9.65
C MET A 299 -6.96 -4.82 10.72
N ASP A 300 -7.72 -4.80 11.81
CA ASP A 300 -7.55 -5.75 12.92
C ASP A 300 -7.86 -7.18 12.48
N PHE A 301 -8.93 -7.37 11.69
CA PHE A 301 -9.30 -8.70 11.18
C PHE A 301 -8.24 -9.26 10.23
N LEU A 302 -7.76 -8.47 9.28
CA LEU A 302 -6.69 -8.88 8.35
C LEU A 302 -5.36 -9.08 9.07
N GLY A 303 -5.06 -8.29 10.11
CA GLY A 303 -3.87 -8.47 10.93
C GLY A 303 -3.79 -9.88 11.55
N ALA A 304 -4.94 -10.41 12.01
CA ALA A 304 -5.03 -11.72 12.64
C ALA A 304 -5.33 -12.88 11.66
N HIS A 305 -6.11 -12.64 10.61
CA HIS A 305 -6.68 -13.69 9.74
C HIS A 305 -6.39 -13.49 8.24
N GLY A 306 -5.68 -12.43 7.86
CA GLY A 306 -5.22 -12.17 6.49
C GLY A 306 -4.14 -13.16 6.02
N LEU A 307 -3.84 -13.15 4.72
CA LEU A 307 -2.71 -13.93 4.19
C LEU A 307 -1.37 -13.35 4.62
N PHE A 308 -1.32 -12.03 4.80
CA PHE A 308 -0.16 -11.32 5.32
C PHE A 308 -0.41 -10.98 6.78
N ARG A 309 0.14 -11.80 7.68
CA ARG A 309 0.04 -11.53 9.13
C ARG A 309 0.84 -10.28 9.47
N ARG A 310 0.21 -9.37 10.21
CA ARG A 310 0.83 -8.11 10.66
C ARG A 310 1.46 -8.36 12.03
N THR A 311 2.76 -8.64 12.06
CA THR A 311 3.48 -8.99 13.29
C THR A 311 4.17 -7.76 13.89
N GLY A 312 3.52 -7.06 14.81
CA GLY A 312 4.16 -5.98 15.58
C GLY A 312 3.26 -5.41 16.68
N GLU A 313 3.86 -4.98 17.80
CA GLU A 313 3.22 -4.07 18.75
C GLU A 313 3.03 -2.70 18.08
N SER A 314 1.85 -2.11 18.26
CA SER A 314 1.35 -0.94 17.55
C SER A 314 2.03 0.36 18.01
N GLU A 315 2.52 1.17 17.07
CA GLU A 315 2.57 2.62 17.26
C GLU A 315 1.27 3.21 16.66
N THR A 316 0.60 4.09 17.40
CA THR A 316 -0.80 4.52 17.18
C THR A 316 -1.06 5.37 15.93
N ASP A 317 -0.12 5.42 14.99
CA ASP A 317 -0.07 6.44 13.94
C ASP A 317 -0.48 5.94 12.53
N GLY A 318 -0.91 4.67 12.44
CA GLY A 318 -1.52 4.11 11.22
C GLY A 318 -0.52 3.62 10.16
N GLY A 319 0.79 3.63 10.44
CA GLY A 319 1.82 3.06 9.58
C GLY A 319 2.18 1.61 9.93
N GLU A 320 1.34 0.62 9.64
CA GLU A 320 1.50 -0.74 10.23
C GLU A 320 1.60 -1.91 9.24
N TRP A 321 2.80 -2.37 8.80
CA TRP A 321 2.89 -3.71 8.15
C TRP A 321 4.24 -4.43 8.15
N VAL A 322 4.39 -5.53 8.89
CA VAL A 322 5.48 -6.48 8.62
C VAL A 322 4.97 -7.56 7.65
N LEU A 323 5.70 -7.82 6.56
CA LEU A 323 5.40 -8.93 5.65
C LEU A 323 5.74 -10.27 6.34
N ALA A 324 4.78 -10.93 6.98
CA ALA A 324 4.92 -12.35 7.29
C ALA A 324 4.80 -13.18 6.00
N GLU A 325 5.56 -14.27 5.87
CA GLU A 325 5.29 -15.24 4.80
C GLU A 325 3.91 -15.87 5.02
N PRO A 326 3.11 -16.09 3.95
CA PRO A 326 1.99 -17.01 4.07
C PRO A 326 2.58 -18.35 4.50
N GLU A 327 2.00 -18.96 5.54
CA GLU A 327 2.26 -20.37 5.85
C GLU A 327 1.92 -21.16 4.59
N VAL A 328 2.95 -21.53 3.84
CA VAL A 328 2.81 -22.49 2.75
C VAL A 328 2.47 -23.80 3.45
N ASN A 329 1.18 -24.11 3.55
CA ASN A 329 0.74 -25.45 3.87
C ASN A 329 1.24 -26.36 2.75
N ASN A 330 2.43 -26.92 2.94
CA ASN A 330 2.98 -28.03 2.19
C ASN A 330 2.17 -29.30 2.53
N GLU A 331 0.87 -29.28 2.27
CA GLU A 331 0.01 -30.44 2.35
C GLU A 331 -0.99 -30.43 1.20
N ALA A 332 -0.54 -30.95 0.06
CA ALA A 332 -1.33 -31.85 -0.78
C ALA A 332 -0.36 -32.69 -1.65
N PRO A 333 -0.69 -33.97 -1.90
CA PRO A 333 0.24 -35.05 -2.24
C PRO A 333 0.89 -34.98 -3.64
#